data_AF-A0A561U042-F1
#
_entry.id   AF-A0A561U042-F1
#
_cell.length_a   1.000
_cell.length_b   1.000
_cell.length_c   1.000
_cell.angle_alpha   90.00
_cell.angle_beta   90.00
_cell.angle_gamma   90.00
#
_symmetry.space_group_name_H-M   'P 1'
#
loop_
_entity.id
_entity.type
_entity.pdbx_description
1 polymer ?
#
loop_
_entity_poly.entity_id
_entity_poly.type
_entity_poly.pdbx_seq_one_letter_code
_entity_poly.pdbx_strand_id
1 'polypeptide(L)'
;MQTKTTEAAHDALAAVLGADNVRRADENSSDKGLGHQLVAAVEGTEQTAAAMKVAAEHELRVVPTGSGSKLDWGAPPRDVDLLLDLSPANKIVEHAAGDLVVHALAGTPITDINRFVRDGGQQLPIDQPITTATVGGVIATATSGPCRHLFGGVRDLLIGVTVVLADGTVTTAGGKVVKNVAGYDLCKLYTGSFGTLGVITEAVFRLHPVAAEHRWITTVTDDAATAARAADTIRQSQAMPTAIEIDRPAGGPFTVCGQLEGRPSATHDRALQLASAVEGEVADGQPEWWGQHPFDSEGTGLRVGAEPGAMPALLTAIEQSTGDLPISVRGAIGIGVLHAGLPASADPAAVARLTSELRARADYVVRRTRTARGPRPRRPVGPHRRRAARAHAPHQGPVRFRNTGSLRAGSWEESDDRDPGRPWRLRRLPPAATRTHRRLRALRLLPAELSHLRAVGGGDGLPPRSHLPDEGRPRRRTLTDNMVEHFDACLGCMACVTACPSGVQYGTLIAETRAQVERHHERGRFEKLLRTAIFTMFPYPKRLRAMRG
;
A
#
# COMPACT_ATOMS: atom_id res chain seq x y z
N MET A 1 -4.67 -34.46 19.79
CA MET A 1 -4.96 -34.43 18.33
C MET A 1 -4.13 -33.36 17.62
N GLN A 2 -3.95 -32.16 18.20
CA GLN A 2 -3.04 -31.12 17.67
C GLN A 2 -1.59 -31.57 17.47
N THR A 3 -1.01 -32.34 18.41
CA THR A 3 0.40 -32.76 18.38
C THR A 3 0.77 -33.63 17.16
N LYS A 4 -0.14 -34.53 16.73
CA LYS A 4 0.10 -35.40 15.55
C LYS A 4 0.07 -34.63 14.23
N THR A 5 -0.71 -33.54 14.16
CA THR A 5 -0.81 -32.71 12.95
C THR A 5 0.41 -31.80 12.80
N THR A 6 0.93 -31.26 13.92
CA THR A 6 2.16 -30.45 13.93
C THR A 6 3.40 -31.28 13.60
N GLU A 7 3.49 -32.51 14.08
CA GLU A 7 4.61 -33.42 13.80
C GLU A 7 4.65 -33.84 12.33
N ALA A 8 3.50 -34.25 11.77
CA ALA A 8 3.42 -34.56 10.34
C ALA A 8 3.75 -33.34 9.45
N ALA A 9 3.32 -32.13 9.86
CA ALA A 9 3.64 -30.91 9.13
C ALA A 9 5.13 -30.55 9.23
N HIS A 10 5.75 -30.74 10.39
CA HIS A 10 7.19 -30.55 10.60
C HIS A 10 7.99 -31.46 9.66
N ASP A 11 7.66 -32.76 9.62
CA ASP A 11 8.39 -33.73 8.81
C ASP A 11 8.21 -33.47 7.31
N ALA A 12 7.00 -33.08 6.89
CA ALA A 12 6.73 -32.69 5.51
C ALA A 12 7.51 -31.42 5.10
N LEU A 13 7.58 -30.42 5.99
CA LEU A 13 8.38 -29.20 5.75
C LEU A 13 9.88 -29.55 5.69
N ALA A 14 10.38 -30.36 6.61
CA ALA A 14 11.78 -30.79 6.64
C ALA A 14 12.16 -31.61 5.40
N ALA A 15 11.23 -32.40 4.86
CA ALA A 15 11.45 -33.16 3.63
C ALA A 15 11.61 -32.25 2.39
N VAL A 16 10.91 -31.11 2.32
CA VAL A 16 10.96 -30.21 1.15
C VAL A 16 11.99 -29.07 1.30
N LEU A 17 12.31 -28.66 2.52
CA LEU A 17 13.25 -27.56 2.80
C LEU A 17 14.63 -28.03 3.30
N GLY A 18 14.74 -29.28 3.74
CA GLY A 18 15.88 -29.77 4.51
C GLY A 18 15.64 -29.61 6.02
N ALA A 19 16.14 -30.58 6.80
CA ALA A 19 15.91 -30.63 8.25
C ALA A 19 16.50 -29.41 8.99
N ASP A 20 17.63 -28.87 8.53
CA ASP A 20 18.29 -27.72 9.16
C ASP A 20 17.49 -26.41 9.00
N ASN A 21 16.59 -26.36 8.01
CA ASN A 21 15.77 -25.18 7.70
C ASN A 21 14.43 -25.17 8.44
N VAL A 22 14.11 -26.22 9.20
CA VAL A 22 12.84 -26.34 9.93
C VAL A 22 13.11 -26.61 11.40
N ARG A 23 12.64 -25.71 12.25
CA ARG A 23 12.77 -25.83 13.70
C ARG A 23 11.44 -25.66 14.40
N ARG A 24 11.36 -26.19 15.62
CA ARG A 24 10.27 -25.86 16.54
C ARG A 24 10.53 -24.49 17.16
N ALA A 25 9.46 -23.80 17.52
CA ALA A 25 9.56 -22.55 18.27
C ALA A 25 10.02 -22.85 19.70
N ASP A 26 11.13 -22.26 20.12
CA ASP A 26 11.58 -22.33 21.51
C ASP A 26 10.80 -21.33 22.36
N GLU A 27 10.46 -21.69 23.61
CA GLU A 27 9.77 -20.80 24.55
C GLU A 27 10.55 -19.50 24.83
N ASN A 28 11.87 -19.51 24.59
CA ASN A 28 12.80 -18.38 24.75
C ASN A 28 13.16 -17.66 23.43
N SER A 29 12.55 -18.02 22.31
CA SER A 29 12.85 -17.37 21.02
C SER A 29 12.41 -15.90 21.00
N SER A 30 13.23 -15.03 20.40
CA SER A 30 13.02 -13.58 20.27
C SER A 30 11.84 -13.17 19.36
N ASP A 31 10.94 -14.10 19.05
CA ASP A 31 9.93 -14.00 17.98
C ASP A 31 8.68 -13.19 18.40
N LYS A 32 8.88 -12.19 19.26
CA LYS A 32 7.91 -11.21 19.77
C LYS A 32 6.59 -11.81 20.31
N GLY A 33 6.60 -13.09 20.71
CA GLY A 33 5.47 -13.75 21.36
C GLY A 33 4.27 -14.05 20.44
N LEU A 34 4.51 -14.33 19.14
CA LEU A 34 3.44 -14.70 18.18
C LEU A 34 2.74 -16.03 18.50
N GLY A 35 3.33 -16.87 19.36
CA GLY A 35 2.76 -18.16 19.79
C GLY A 35 2.72 -19.22 18.70
N HIS A 36 3.60 -19.12 17.71
CA HIS A 36 3.77 -20.10 16.63
C HIS A 36 4.46 -21.38 17.14
N GLN A 37 4.31 -22.48 16.39
CA GLN A 37 4.86 -23.79 16.78
C GLN A 37 6.07 -24.19 15.93
N LEU A 38 6.08 -23.76 14.67
CA LEU A 38 7.09 -24.11 13.69
C LEU A 38 7.70 -22.85 13.07
N VAL A 39 8.99 -22.90 12.77
CA VAL A 39 9.69 -21.91 11.96
C VAL A 39 10.33 -22.63 10.78
N ALA A 40 10.09 -22.13 9.58
CA ALA A 40 10.69 -22.62 8.35
C ALA A 40 11.45 -21.50 7.67
N ALA A 41 12.76 -21.68 7.47
CA ALA A 41 13.64 -20.78 6.77
C ALA A 41 13.67 -21.10 5.28
N VAL A 42 13.58 -20.09 4.41
CA VAL A 42 13.59 -20.27 2.95
C VAL A 42 14.56 -19.31 2.28
N GLU A 43 15.28 -19.80 1.27
CA GLU A 43 16.35 -19.09 0.57
C GLU A 43 15.91 -18.51 -0.79
N GLY A 44 14.65 -18.74 -1.20
CA GLY A 44 14.13 -18.21 -2.46
C GLY A 44 12.70 -18.62 -2.79
N THR A 45 12.28 -18.26 -4.00
CA THR A 45 10.90 -18.44 -4.48
C THR A 45 10.47 -19.90 -4.53
N GLU A 46 11.33 -20.81 -4.97
CA GLU A 46 11.00 -22.24 -5.10
C GLU A 46 10.75 -22.91 -3.75
N GLN A 47 11.65 -22.70 -2.79
CA GLN A 47 11.48 -23.19 -1.41
C GLN A 47 10.25 -22.57 -0.74
N THR A 48 10.00 -21.26 -0.97
CA THR A 48 8.78 -20.60 -0.48
C THR A 48 7.53 -21.27 -1.04
N ALA A 49 7.50 -21.56 -2.34
CA ALA A 49 6.37 -22.25 -2.99
C ALA A 49 6.17 -23.67 -2.43
N ALA A 50 7.24 -24.43 -2.22
CA ALA A 50 7.18 -25.76 -1.62
C ALA A 50 6.64 -25.72 -0.18
N ALA A 51 7.15 -24.80 0.64
CA ALA A 51 6.68 -24.61 2.01
C ALA A 51 5.20 -24.24 2.07
N MET A 52 4.74 -23.35 1.19
CA MET A 52 3.34 -22.93 1.12
C MET A 52 2.42 -24.05 0.65
N LYS A 53 2.86 -24.94 -0.25
CA LYS A 53 2.10 -26.15 -0.62
C LYS A 53 1.90 -27.09 0.57
N VAL A 54 2.97 -27.40 1.30
CA VAL A 54 2.89 -28.22 2.52
C VAL A 54 1.99 -27.55 3.56
N ALA A 55 2.16 -26.25 3.77
CA ALA A 55 1.30 -25.49 4.68
C ALA A 55 -0.17 -25.54 4.25
N ALA A 56 -0.46 -25.53 2.95
CA ALA A 56 -1.82 -25.64 2.43
C ALA A 56 -2.42 -27.02 2.67
N GLU A 57 -1.67 -28.09 2.41
CA GLU A 57 -2.06 -29.49 2.62
C GLU A 57 -2.36 -29.79 4.09
N HIS A 58 -1.59 -29.18 5.00
CA HIS A 58 -1.72 -29.36 6.44
C HIS A 58 -2.59 -28.28 7.12
N GLU A 59 -3.23 -27.41 6.35
CA GLU A 59 -4.09 -26.31 6.83
C GLU A 59 -3.42 -25.37 7.86
N LEU A 60 -2.11 -25.12 7.70
CA LEU A 60 -1.33 -24.28 8.61
C LEU A 60 -1.67 -22.80 8.44
N ARG A 61 -1.68 -22.05 9.54
CA ARG A 61 -1.74 -20.59 9.54
C ARG A 61 -0.32 -20.04 9.49
N VAL A 62 0.02 -19.48 8.34
CA VAL A 62 1.37 -18.99 8.04
C VAL A 62 1.48 -17.49 8.26
N VAL A 63 2.56 -17.05 8.90
CA VAL A 63 2.99 -15.65 8.94
C VAL A 63 4.35 -15.54 8.24
N PRO A 64 4.45 -14.84 7.10
CA PRO A 64 5.75 -14.55 6.50
C PRO A 64 6.49 -13.49 7.32
N THR A 65 7.79 -13.66 7.49
CA THR A 65 8.67 -12.69 8.14
C THR A 65 9.97 -12.52 7.35
N GLY A 66 10.51 -11.30 7.37
CA GLY A 66 11.93 -11.07 7.14
C GLY A 66 12.63 -11.03 8.49
N SER A 67 13.31 -9.92 8.81
CA SER A 67 13.99 -9.71 10.11
C SER A 67 13.08 -9.63 11.35
N GLY A 68 11.76 -9.78 11.22
CA GLY A 68 10.82 -9.67 12.35
C GLY A 68 10.66 -8.26 12.94
N SER A 69 11.35 -7.25 12.38
CA SER A 69 11.43 -5.90 12.96
C SER A 69 10.09 -5.19 13.17
N LYS A 70 9.03 -5.59 12.45
CA LYS A 70 7.70 -4.96 12.47
C LYS A 70 6.56 -5.96 12.72
N LEU A 71 6.83 -7.13 13.29
CA LEU A 71 5.78 -8.14 13.57
C LEU A 71 4.76 -7.69 14.63
N ASP A 72 5.14 -6.73 15.47
CA ASP A 72 4.28 -6.07 16.45
C ASP A 72 3.45 -4.93 15.83
N TRP A 73 3.57 -4.70 14.52
CA TRP A 73 2.83 -3.64 13.84
C TRP A 73 1.44 -4.10 13.41
N GLY A 74 0.42 -3.30 13.74
CA GLY A 74 -0.97 -3.57 13.39
C GLY A 74 -1.67 -4.54 14.35
N ALA A 75 -2.67 -5.26 13.86
CA ALA A 75 -3.37 -6.26 14.66
C ALA A 75 -2.50 -7.52 14.80
N PRO A 76 -2.33 -8.09 16.01
CA PRO A 76 -1.52 -9.29 16.15
C PRO A 76 -2.19 -10.47 15.43
N PRO A 77 -1.42 -11.26 14.65
CA PRO A 77 -1.87 -12.55 14.15
C PRO A 77 -2.33 -13.42 15.33
N ARG A 78 -3.38 -14.21 15.12
CA ARG A 78 -3.89 -15.15 16.13
C ARG A 78 -3.70 -16.57 15.65
N ASP A 79 -3.38 -17.46 16.59
CA ASP A 79 -3.26 -18.89 16.35
C ASP A 79 -2.24 -19.19 15.24
N VAL A 80 -1.07 -18.56 15.25
CA VAL A 80 -0.04 -18.84 14.22
C VAL A 80 0.43 -20.28 14.37
N ASP A 81 0.53 -21.02 13.27
CA ASP A 81 1.07 -22.38 13.28
C ASP A 81 2.52 -22.37 12.79
N LEU A 82 2.78 -21.65 11.69
CA LEU A 82 4.08 -21.57 11.01
C LEU A 82 4.53 -20.12 10.84
N LEU A 83 5.75 -19.82 11.27
CA LEU A 83 6.48 -18.62 10.89
C LEU A 83 7.39 -18.97 9.70
N LEU A 84 7.17 -18.33 8.56
CA LEU A 84 7.96 -18.55 7.35
C LEU A 84 9.01 -17.44 7.24
N ASP A 85 10.27 -17.76 7.50
CA ASP A 85 11.39 -16.82 7.54
C ASP A 85 12.09 -16.71 6.18
N LEU A 86 12.00 -15.53 5.58
CA LEU A 86 12.64 -15.17 4.32
C LEU A 86 13.97 -14.43 4.52
N SER A 87 14.41 -14.20 5.76
CA SER A 87 15.69 -13.55 6.04
C SER A 87 16.92 -14.20 5.40
N PRO A 88 16.98 -15.53 5.15
CA PRO A 88 18.07 -16.14 4.39
C PRO A 88 18.07 -15.77 2.90
N ALA A 89 16.91 -15.44 2.32
CA ALA A 89 16.79 -14.99 0.93
C ALA A 89 17.21 -13.52 0.79
N ASN A 90 18.50 -13.21 1.01
CA ASN A 90 19.03 -11.83 1.18
C ASN A 90 20.06 -11.41 0.13
N LYS A 91 19.75 -11.65 -1.14
CA LYS A 91 20.66 -11.38 -2.27
C LYS A 91 20.14 -10.27 -3.18
N ILE A 92 21.05 -9.40 -3.63
CA ILE A 92 20.84 -8.58 -4.82
C ILE A 92 21.04 -9.47 -6.04
N VAL A 93 19.95 -9.76 -6.75
CA VAL A 93 19.93 -10.67 -7.90
C VAL A 93 20.57 -9.99 -9.11
N GLU A 94 20.28 -8.70 -9.30
CA GLU A 94 20.77 -7.93 -10.45
C GLU A 94 20.74 -6.42 -10.17
N HIS A 95 21.72 -5.71 -10.73
CA HIS A 95 21.75 -4.25 -10.78
C HIS A 95 22.04 -3.80 -12.21
N ALA A 96 20.98 -3.37 -12.90
CA ALA A 96 21.08 -2.80 -14.24
C ALA A 96 21.27 -1.29 -14.10
N ALA A 97 22.51 -0.86 -13.84
CA ALA A 97 22.83 0.53 -13.55
C ALA A 97 22.41 1.48 -14.69
N GLY A 98 22.56 1.08 -15.95
CA GLY A 98 22.15 1.88 -17.12
C GLY A 98 20.64 2.13 -17.20
N ASP A 99 19.84 1.22 -16.64
CA ASP A 99 18.38 1.31 -16.63
C ASP A 99 17.83 1.89 -15.32
N LEU A 100 18.70 2.23 -14.35
CA LEU A 100 18.32 2.62 -12.99
C LEU A 100 17.40 1.57 -12.34
N VAL A 101 17.77 0.29 -12.42
CA VAL A 101 16.97 -0.81 -11.86
C VAL A 101 17.81 -1.71 -10.95
N VAL A 102 17.23 -2.07 -9.81
CA VAL A 102 17.75 -3.13 -8.94
C VAL A 102 16.71 -4.22 -8.73
N HIS A 103 17.14 -5.47 -8.79
CA HIS A 103 16.37 -6.65 -8.46
C HIS A 103 16.96 -7.32 -7.23
N ALA A 104 16.17 -7.52 -6.18
CA ALA A 104 16.62 -8.12 -4.94
C ALA A 104 15.59 -9.11 -4.38
N LEU A 105 16.09 -10.09 -3.62
CA LEU A 105 15.28 -11.03 -2.86
C LEU A 105 14.65 -10.34 -1.63
N ALA A 106 13.50 -10.85 -1.18
CA ALA A 106 12.68 -10.23 -0.14
C ALA A 106 13.33 -10.15 1.26
N GLY A 107 14.31 -11.01 1.55
CA GLY A 107 15.11 -10.98 2.77
C GLY A 107 16.21 -9.92 2.78
N THR A 108 16.51 -9.30 1.64
CA THR A 108 17.62 -8.32 1.52
C THR A 108 17.30 -7.05 2.31
N PRO A 109 18.18 -6.57 3.21
CA PRO A 109 18.01 -5.28 3.88
C PRO A 109 18.04 -4.11 2.89
N ILE A 110 17.15 -3.12 3.07
CA ILE A 110 17.13 -1.90 2.23
C ILE A 110 18.44 -1.11 2.34
N THR A 111 19.04 -1.12 3.54
CA THR A 111 20.34 -0.49 3.83
C THR A 111 21.47 -1.09 2.99
N ASP A 112 21.47 -2.41 2.80
CA ASP A 112 22.47 -3.11 2.00
C ASP A 112 22.30 -2.82 0.51
N ILE A 113 21.06 -2.75 0.02
CA ILE A 113 20.76 -2.31 -1.36
C ILE A 113 21.28 -0.91 -1.59
N ASN A 114 20.94 0.04 -0.70
CA ASN A 114 21.39 1.41 -0.84
C ASN A 114 22.91 1.52 -0.80
N ARG A 115 23.60 0.80 0.10
CA ARG A 115 25.07 0.75 0.13
C ARG A 115 25.64 0.23 -1.19
N PHE A 116 25.05 -0.82 -1.76
CA PHE A 116 25.52 -1.42 -3.01
C PHE A 116 25.36 -0.50 -4.22
N VAL A 117 24.19 0.15 -4.39
CA VAL A 117 23.94 0.99 -5.58
C VAL A 117 24.64 2.35 -5.53
N ARG A 118 25.15 2.77 -4.37
CA ARG A 118 25.86 4.04 -4.18
C ARG A 118 27.16 4.11 -4.96
N ASP A 119 27.84 2.98 -5.18
CA ASP A 119 29.05 2.92 -6.01
C ASP A 119 28.78 3.35 -7.45
N GLY A 120 27.55 3.12 -7.94
CA GLY A 120 27.07 3.59 -9.24
C GLY A 120 26.52 5.02 -9.24
N GLY A 121 26.66 5.78 -8.13
CA GLY A 121 26.06 7.11 -7.99
C GLY A 121 24.53 7.09 -7.89
N GLN A 122 23.95 5.96 -7.47
CA GLN A 122 22.50 5.73 -7.43
C GLN A 122 22.00 5.53 -6.00
N GLN A 123 20.70 5.64 -5.84
CA GLN A 123 19.98 5.42 -4.58
C GLN A 123 18.61 4.80 -4.85
N LEU A 124 18.15 3.99 -3.90
CA LEU A 124 16.76 3.60 -3.73
C LEU A 124 16.16 4.56 -2.69
N PRO A 125 15.33 5.55 -3.08
CA PRO A 125 14.82 6.60 -2.20
C PRO A 125 13.70 6.10 -1.26
N ILE A 126 14.03 5.07 -0.48
CA ILE A 126 13.20 4.48 0.57
C ILE A 126 13.97 4.60 1.88
N ASP A 127 13.61 5.59 2.70
CA ASP A 127 14.22 5.76 4.01
C ASP A 127 13.70 4.69 4.98
N GLN A 128 14.61 4.07 5.73
CA GLN A 128 14.27 3.10 6.77
C GLN A 128 15.07 3.38 8.04
N PRO A 129 14.41 3.83 9.13
CA PRO A 129 15.10 4.03 10.41
C PRO A 129 15.54 2.71 11.05
N ILE A 130 14.90 1.59 10.66
CA ILE A 130 15.26 0.25 11.14
C ILE A 130 16.22 -0.39 10.14
N THR A 131 17.50 -0.48 10.50
CA THR A 131 18.58 -0.95 9.63
C THR A 131 18.41 -2.40 9.14
N THR A 132 17.73 -3.23 9.92
CA THR A 132 17.43 -4.63 9.58
C THR A 132 16.17 -4.79 8.72
N ALA A 133 15.49 -3.71 8.32
CA ALA A 133 14.27 -3.79 7.54
C ALA A 133 14.54 -4.38 6.14
N THR A 134 13.91 -5.52 5.85
CA THR A 134 14.07 -6.23 4.58
C THR A 134 13.11 -5.71 3.52
N VAL A 135 13.44 -5.94 2.24
CA VAL A 135 12.62 -5.60 1.06
C VAL A 135 11.16 -6.06 1.23
N GLY A 136 10.94 -7.34 1.53
CA GLY A 136 9.60 -7.90 1.68
C GLY A 136 8.83 -7.26 2.82
N GLY A 137 9.49 -7.02 3.96
CA GLY A 137 8.88 -6.34 5.10
C GLY A 137 8.47 -4.90 4.77
N VAL A 138 9.34 -4.15 4.09
CA VAL A 138 9.09 -2.75 3.71
C VAL A 138 7.95 -2.61 2.71
N ILE A 139 7.86 -3.50 1.71
CA ILE A 139 6.72 -3.56 0.80
C ILE A 139 5.45 -3.93 1.58
N ALA A 140 5.49 -5.00 2.38
CA ALA A 140 4.33 -5.49 3.11
C ALA A 140 3.75 -4.47 4.10
N THR A 141 4.58 -3.64 4.74
CA THR A 141 4.13 -2.60 5.68
C THR A 141 3.97 -1.22 5.05
N ALA A 142 4.31 -1.05 3.77
CA ALA A 142 4.32 0.24 3.07
C ALA A 142 4.98 1.36 3.89
N THR A 143 6.13 1.05 4.49
CA THR A 143 6.87 2.03 5.30
C THR A 143 7.41 3.13 4.42
N SER A 144 7.35 4.36 4.89
CA SER A 144 7.80 5.55 4.16
C SER A 144 8.59 6.45 5.09
N GLY A 145 9.53 7.19 4.52
CA GLY A 145 10.21 8.30 5.19
C GLY A 145 10.29 9.55 4.30
N PRO A 146 11.22 10.47 4.60
CA PRO A 146 11.28 11.81 4.02
C PRO A 146 11.31 11.85 2.49
N CYS A 147 12.08 10.97 1.84
CA CYS A 147 12.23 10.91 0.38
C CYS A 147 10.89 10.69 -0.35
N ARG A 148 9.85 10.20 0.35
CA ARG A 148 8.52 9.99 -0.23
C ARG A 148 7.91 11.26 -0.82
N HIS A 149 8.27 12.43 -0.30
CA HIS A 149 7.67 13.70 -0.75
C HIS A 149 7.92 13.94 -2.24
N LEU A 150 9.16 13.77 -2.72
CA LEU A 150 9.51 13.93 -4.13
C LEU A 150 9.45 12.62 -4.92
N PHE A 151 9.95 11.52 -4.37
CA PHE A 151 10.13 10.27 -5.11
C PHE A 151 8.93 9.32 -5.07
N GLY A 152 7.92 9.62 -4.24
CA GLY A 152 6.78 8.74 -4.01
C GLY A 152 7.06 7.61 -3.01
N GLY A 153 6.05 6.79 -2.75
CA GLY A 153 6.17 5.68 -1.78
C GLY A 153 6.80 4.43 -2.39
N VAL A 154 6.96 3.39 -1.56
CA VAL A 154 7.45 2.06 -2.00
C VAL A 154 6.68 1.54 -3.22
N ARG A 155 5.36 1.74 -3.25
CA ARG A 155 4.48 1.31 -4.34
C ARG A 155 4.75 2.02 -5.68
N ASP A 156 5.36 3.21 -5.63
CA ASP A 156 5.62 4.06 -6.79
C ASP A 156 7.01 3.75 -7.38
N LEU A 157 7.92 3.25 -6.53
CA LEU A 157 9.27 2.79 -6.89
C LEU A 157 9.30 1.30 -7.28
N LEU A 158 8.34 0.51 -6.80
CA LEU A 158 8.20 -0.92 -7.10
C LEU A 158 7.67 -1.10 -8.53
N ILE A 159 8.52 -1.61 -9.43
CA ILE A 159 8.19 -1.82 -10.84
C ILE A 159 7.98 -3.30 -11.19
N GLY A 160 8.38 -4.22 -10.31
CA GLY A 160 8.15 -5.66 -10.44
C GLY A 160 8.15 -6.38 -9.10
N VAL A 161 7.38 -7.46 -8.98
CA VAL A 161 7.29 -8.28 -7.76
C VAL A 161 7.01 -9.74 -8.10
N THR A 162 7.64 -10.65 -7.35
CA THR A 162 7.33 -12.08 -7.36
C THR A 162 6.68 -12.45 -6.03
N VAL A 163 5.54 -13.13 -6.09
CA VAL A 163 4.71 -13.48 -4.93
C VAL A 163 4.28 -14.94 -5.01
N VAL A 164 4.43 -15.65 -3.90
CA VAL A 164 3.89 -16.99 -3.67
C VAL A 164 2.55 -16.89 -2.95
N LEU A 165 1.50 -17.45 -3.55
CA LEU A 165 0.15 -17.47 -2.99
C LEU A 165 -0.03 -18.56 -1.92
N ALA A 166 -1.20 -18.58 -1.26
CA ALA A 166 -1.53 -19.55 -0.20
C ALA A 166 -1.40 -21.01 -0.61
N ASP A 167 -1.67 -21.32 -1.87
CA ASP A 167 -1.61 -22.66 -2.47
C ASP A 167 -0.21 -22.99 -3.01
N GLY A 168 0.76 -22.10 -2.82
CA GLY A 168 2.11 -22.19 -3.36
C GLY A 168 2.22 -21.86 -4.85
N THR A 169 1.17 -21.31 -5.48
CA THR A 169 1.27 -20.77 -6.84
C THR A 169 2.20 -19.57 -6.86
N VAL A 170 3.21 -19.59 -7.74
CA VAL A 170 4.11 -18.46 -7.98
C VAL A 170 3.46 -17.52 -8.99
N THR A 171 3.39 -16.25 -8.66
CA THR A 171 2.87 -15.19 -9.53
C THR A 171 3.88 -14.06 -9.64
N THR A 172 3.93 -13.44 -10.81
CA THR A 172 4.78 -12.27 -11.06
C THR A 172 3.91 -11.13 -11.56
N ALA A 173 4.21 -9.91 -11.12
CA ALA A 173 3.57 -8.71 -11.60
C ALA A 173 4.62 -7.63 -11.90
N GLY A 174 4.31 -6.76 -12.87
CA GLY A 174 5.24 -5.73 -13.31
C GLY A 174 6.37 -6.28 -14.18
N GLY A 175 7.48 -5.56 -14.24
CA GLY A 175 8.68 -5.95 -14.99
C GLY A 175 9.74 -4.86 -14.97
N LYS A 176 10.92 -5.17 -15.51
CA LYS A 176 12.05 -4.23 -15.65
C LYS A 176 11.85 -3.29 -16.84
N VAL A 177 10.70 -2.60 -16.88
CA VAL A 177 10.36 -1.70 -17.97
C VAL A 177 9.90 -0.36 -17.40
N VAL A 178 10.37 0.73 -18.00
CA VAL A 178 10.03 2.09 -17.58
C VAL A 178 8.53 2.38 -17.72
N LYS A 179 7.89 1.79 -18.74
CA LYS A 179 6.46 1.92 -18.99
C LYS A 179 5.82 0.54 -19.10
N ASN A 180 4.95 0.23 -18.15
CA ASN A 180 4.09 -0.95 -18.20
C ASN A 180 2.63 -0.51 -18.35
N VAL A 181 2.02 -0.81 -19.50
CA VAL A 181 0.61 -0.50 -19.81
C VAL A 181 -0.24 -1.75 -19.93
N ALA A 182 0.33 -2.92 -19.65
CA ALA A 182 -0.32 -4.20 -19.80
C ALA A 182 -0.88 -4.67 -18.44
N GLY A 183 -2.22 -4.71 -18.35
CA GLY A 183 -2.92 -5.28 -17.22
C GLY A 183 -3.02 -4.36 -15.99
N TYR A 184 -3.38 -4.95 -14.86
CA TYR A 184 -3.48 -4.25 -13.59
C TYR A 184 -2.12 -4.12 -12.91
N ASP A 185 -1.90 -2.99 -12.24
CA ASP A 185 -0.71 -2.74 -11.44
C ASP A 185 -0.80 -3.51 -10.10
N LEU A 186 -0.60 -4.82 -10.17
CA LEU A 186 -0.69 -5.71 -9.01
C LEU A 186 0.46 -5.48 -8.02
N CYS A 187 1.58 -4.85 -8.42
CA CYS A 187 2.64 -4.44 -7.51
C CYS A 187 2.09 -3.55 -6.38
N LYS A 188 1.17 -2.64 -6.72
CA LYS A 188 0.52 -1.75 -5.74
C LYS A 188 -0.42 -2.49 -4.80
N LEU A 189 -1.01 -3.62 -5.22
CA LEU A 189 -1.91 -4.42 -4.38
C LEU A 189 -1.18 -5.06 -3.18
N TYR A 190 0.07 -5.52 -3.39
CA TYR A 190 0.85 -6.16 -2.32
C TYR A 190 1.47 -5.17 -1.34
N THR A 191 1.61 -3.90 -1.75
CA THR A 191 2.18 -2.86 -0.90
C THR A 191 1.21 -2.49 0.22
N GLY A 192 1.62 -2.68 1.48
CA GLY A 192 0.75 -2.47 2.65
C GLY A 192 -0.20 -3.63 2.95
N SER A 193 0.01 -4.80 2.33
CA SER A 193 -0.83 -5.99 2.53
C SER A 193 -0.56 -6.75 3.84
N PHE A 194 0.52 -6.42 4.56
CA PHE A 194 0.98 -7.13 5.77
C PHE A 194 1.10 -8.65 5.55
N GLY A 195 1.47 -9.09 4.34
CA GLY A 195 1.63 -10.52 3.99
C GLY A 195 0.33 -11.31 3.90
N THR A 196 -0.84 -10.63 3.90
CA THR A 196 -2.15 -11.31 3.90
C THR A 196 -2.63 -11.79 2.54
N LEU A 197 -2.02 -11.27 1.47
CA LEU A 197 -2.40 -11.60 0.08
C LEU A 197 -1.42 -12.58 -0.57
N GLY A 198 -0.29 -12.86 0.07
CA GLY A 198 0.77 -13.71 -0.44
C GLY A 198 2.12 -13.39 0.19
N VAL A 199 3.10 -14.24 -0.07
CA VAL A 199 4.48 -14.11 0.39
C VAL A 199 5.31 -13.48 -0.72
N ILE A 200 5.78 -12.25 -0.51
CA ILE A 200 6.67 -11.56 -1.44
C ILE A 200 8.04 -12.20 -1.34
N THR A 201 8.58 -12.71 -2.46
CA THR A 201 9.89 -13.38 -2.49
C THR A 201 10.95 -12.58 -3.21
N GLU A 202 10.56 -11.75 -4.18
CA GLU A 202 11.47 -10.92 -4.99
C GLU A 202 10.81 -9.58 -5.33
N ALA A 203 11.63 -8.54 -5.49
CA ALA A 203 11.18 -7.22 -5.88
C ALA A 203 12.18 -6.52 -6.81
N VAL A 204 11.62 -5.79 -7.76
CA VAL A 204 12.36 -4.96 -8.70
C VAL A 204 11.98 -3.50 -8.46
N PHE A 205 12.99 -2.67 -8.19
CA PHE A 205 12.81 -1.24 -7.92
C PHE A 205 13.46 -0.37 -8.98
N ARG A 206 12.84 0.78 -9.22
CA ARG A 206 13.47 1.91 -9.89
C ARG A 206 14.39 2.66 -8.92
N LEU A 207 15.60 2.96 -9.39
CA LEU A 207 16.62 3.75 -8.71
C LEU A 207 16.58 5.20 -9.20
N HIS A 208 17.22 6.06 -8.42
CA HIS A 208 17.40 7.48 -8.71
C HIS A 208 18.88 7.86 -8.56
N PRO A 209 19.37 8.88 -9.27
CA PRO A 209 20.70 9.40 -9.03
C PRO A 209 20.81 10.01 -7.63
N VAL A 210 22.01 9.96 -7.06
CA VAL A 210 22.37 10.70 -5.85
C VAL A 210 22.64 12.15 -6.20
N ALA A 211 22.05 13.08 -5.45
CA ALA A 211 22.34 14.50 -5.62
C ALA A 211 23.75 14.85 -5.13
N ALA A 212 24.39 15.82 -5.79
CA ALA A 212 25.72 16.28 -5.43
C ALA A 212 25.73 17.12 -4.14
N GLU A 213 24.61 17.80 -3.86
CA GLU A 213 24.45 18.65 -2.69
C GLU A 213 23.07 18.48 -2.05
N HIS A 214 23.05 18.47 -0.72
CA HIS A 214 21.84 18.47 0.10
C HIS A 214 21.91 19.68 1.05
N ARG A 215 20.78 20.36 1.26
CA ARG A 215 20.63 21.41 2.28
C ARG A 215 19.31 21.23 3.01
N TRP A 216 19.34 21.54 4.30
CA TRP A 216 18.17 21.49 5.17
C TRP A 216 17.82 22.90 5.62
N ILE A 217 16.53 23.22 5.64
CA ILE A 217 15.99 24.51 6.05
C ILE A 217 15.11 24.25 7.25
N THR A 218 15.47 24.83 8.40
CA THR A 218 14.84 24.52 9.68
C THR A 218 14.20 25.77 10.27
N THR A 219 12.93 25.66 10.66
CA THR A 219 12.20 26.68 11.44
C THR A 219 11.75 26.06 12.75
N VAL A 220 12.04 26.73 13.86
CA VAL A 220 11.63 26.31 15.21
C VAL A 220 10.59 27.28 15.76
N THR A 221 9.51 26.76 16.34
CA THR A 221 8.40 27.58 16.87
C THR A 221 7.63 26.82 17.94
N ASP A 222 7.13 27.52 18.94
CA ASP A 222 6.20 26.97 19.93
C ASP A 222 4.75 26.93 19.41
N ASP A 223 4.41 27.74 18.40
CA ASP A 223 3.05 27.82 17.84
C ASP A 223 2.81 26.82 16.71
N ALA A 224 1.81 25.94 16.89
CA ALA A 224 1.36 24.99 15.88
C ALA A 224 0.93 25.64 14.56
N ALA A 225 0.31 26.83 14.61
CA ALA A 225 -0.13 27.53 13.40
C ALA A 225 1.07 28.06 12.59
N THR A 226 2.11 28.56 13.25
CA THR A 226 3.37 28.97 12.63
C THR A 226 4.08 27.77 11.99
N ALA A 227 4.13 26.62 12.68
CA ALA A 227 4.71 25.41 12.12
C ALA A 227 3.99 24.99 10.82
N ALA A 228 2.65 24.99 10.83
CA ALA A 228 1.88 24.64 9.65
C ALA A 228 2.09 25.63 8.48
N ARG A 229 2.19 26.94 8.76
CA ARG A 229 2.51 27.97 7.74
C ARG A 229 3.90 27.80 7.15
N ALA A 230 4.90 27.47 7.96
CA ALA A 230 6.26 27.21 7.48
C ALA A 230 6.27 26.01 6.52
N ALA A 231 5.62 24.90 6.90
CA ALA A 231 5.51 23.72 6.04
C ALA A 231 4.79 24.03 4.72
N ASP A 232 3.73 24.84 4.76
CA ASP A 232 2.99 25.25 3.56
C ASP A 232 3.81 26.15 2.64
N THR A 233 4.57 27.09 3.21
CA THR A 233 5.49 27.98 2.47
C THR A 233 6.58 27.17 1.76
N ILE A 234 7.18 26.18 2.44
CA ILE A 234 8.14 25.26 1.84
C ILE A 234 7.51 24.46 0.70
N ARG A 235 6.31 23.92 0.92
CA ARG A 235 5.58 23.10 -0.06
C ARG A 235 5.20 23.87 -1.32
N GLN A 236 4.84 25.14 -1.21
CA GLN A 236 4.44 25.98 -2.34
C GLN A 236 5.64 26.64 -3.06
N SER A 237 6.84 26.52 -2.49
CA SER A 237 8.04 27.11 -3.07
C SER A 237 8.37 26.53 -4.45
N GLN A 238 8.96 27.36 -5.31
CA GLN A 238 9.57 26.91 -6.57
C GLN A 238 10.93 26.21 -6.34
N ALA A 239 11.32 25.98 -5.08
CA ALA A 239 12.53 25.28 -4.71
C ALA A 239 12.43 23.76 -4.94
N MET A 240 11.21 23.23 -5.14
CA MET A 240 10.93 21.80 -5.33
C MET A 240 11.60 20.94 -4.24
N PRO A 241 11.15 21.04 -2.99
CA PRO A 241 11.76 20.30 -1.89
C PRO A 241 11.70 18.78 -2.10
N THR A 242 12.78 18.10 -1.73
CA THR A 242 12.84 16.64 -1.75
C THR A 242 12.04 16.03 -0.60
N ALA A 243 11.96 16.75 0.53
CA ALA A 243 11.24 16.35 1.74
C ALA A 243 10.79 17.57 2.56
N ILE A 244 9.71 17.41 3.31
CA ILE A 244 9.23 18.38 4.30
C ILE A 244 8.74 17.60 5.51
N GLU A 245 9.54 17.62 6.56
CA GLU A 245 9.29 16.90 7.81
C GLU A 245 8.99 17.87 8.96
N ILE A 246 8.33 17.35 9.98
CA ILE A 246 8.14 18.02 11.26
C ILE A 246 8.63 17.12 12.38
N ASP A 247 9.19 17.71 13.42
CA ASP A 247 9.48 17.09 14.72
C ASP A 247 8.90 17.95 15.83
N ARG A 248 8.40 17.28 16.87
CA ARG A 248 8.05 17.88 18.15
C ARG A 248 8.33 16.83 19.23
N PRO A 249 9.42 16.98 19.99
CA PRO A 249 9.64 16.18 21.19
C PRO A 249 8.51 16.42 22.21
N ALA A 250 8.24 15.45 23.09
CA ALA A 250 7.20 15.61 24.10
C ALA A 250 7.45 16.85 24.98
N GLY A 251 6.51 17.80 24.95
CA GLY A 251 6.60 19.08 25.69
C GLY A 251 7.60 20.09 25.10
N GLY A 252 8.20 19.80 23.95
CA GLY A 252 9.11 20.71 23.25
C GLY A 252 8.46 21.52 22.12
N PRO A 253 9.24 22.41 21.48
CA PRO A 253 8.79 23.20 20.34
C PRO A 253 8.58 22.33 19.10
N PHE A 254 7.84 22.85 18.12
CA PHE A 254 7.79 22.31 16.78
C PHE A 254 9.04 22.73 16.00
N THR A 255 9.63 21.78 15.28
CA THR A 255 10.71 21.99 14.32
C THR A 255 10.23 21.53 12.96
N VAL A 256 10.07 22.45 12.01
CA VAL A 256 9.75 22.14 10.62
C VAL A 256 11.04 22.16 9.82
N CYS A 257 11.29 21.12 9.04
CA CYS A 257 12.51 21.00 8.26
C CYS A 257 12.22 20.60 6.81
N GLY A 258 12.64 21.45 5.86
CA GLY A 258 12.60 21.17 4.42
C GLY A 258 13.97 20.73 3.91
N GLN A 259 14.02 19.79 2.97
CA GLN A 259 15.26 19.37 2.32
C GLN A 259 15.26 19.79 0.84
N LEU A 260 16.36 20.37 0.38
CA LEU A 260 16.64 20.62 -1.03
C LEU A 260 17.81 19.77 -1.50
N GLU A 261 17.70 19.22 -2.69
CA GLU A 261 18.74 18.44 -3.36
C GLU A 261 19.09 19.03 -4.72
N GLY A 262 20.36 19.00 -5.11
CA GLY A 262 20.76 19.44 -6.44
C GLY A 262 22.26 19.60 -6.64
N ARG A 263 22.64 20.66 -7.35
CA ARG A 263 24.03 21.01 -7.67
C ARG A 263 24.60 21.99 -6.64
N PRO A 264 25.91 21.93 -6.36
CA PRO A 264 26.58 22.89 -5.49
C PRO A 264 26.27 24.35 -5.86
N SER A 265 26.25 25.22 -4.84
CA SER A 265 25.98 26.67 -4.91
C SER A 265 24.53 27.02 -5.27
N ALA A 266 23.97 26.44 -6.35
CA ALA A 266 22.58 26.70 -6.73
C ALA A 266 21.58 26.16 -5.69
N THR A 267 21.86 25.00 -5.09
CA THR A 267 21.03 24.46 -4.00
C THR A 267 21.17 25.32 -2.73
N HIS A 268 22.38 25.78 -2.42
CA HIS A 268 22.63 26.66 -1.27
C HIS A 268 21.89 28.01 -1.38
N ASP A 269 21.97 28.70 -2.52
CA ASP A 269 21.28 29.99 -2.72
C ASP A 269 19.75 29.85 -2.59
N ARG A 270 19.18 28.76 -3.14
CA ARG A 270 17.75 28.45 -3.00
C ARG A 270 17.39 28.12 -1.55
N ALA A 271 18.27 27.46 -0.81
CA ALA A 271 18.06 27.17 0.60
C ALA A 271 18.05 28.47 1.42
N LEU A 272 18.95 29.43 1.16
CA LEU A 272 18.97 30.73 1.82
C LEU A 272 17.69 31.55 1.54
N GLN A 273 17.23 31.58 0.29
CA GLN A 273 15.98 32.24 -0.07
C GLN A 273 14.79 31.62 0.65
N LEU A 274 14.73 30.29 0.70
CA LEU A 274 13.65 29.57 1.36
C LEU A 274 13.70 29.77 2.88
N ALA A 275 14.88 29.71 3.49
CA ALA A 275 15.09 29.97 4.91
C ALA A 275 14.60 31.38 5.29
N SER A 276 14.93 32.40 4.50
CA SER A 276 14.41 33.76 4.72
C SER A 276 12.89 33.83 4.63
N ALA A 277 12.24 33.05 3.75
CA ALA A 277 10.79 33.06 3.60
C ALA A 277 10.04 32.39 4.76
N VAL A 278 10.71 31.51 5.52
CA VAL A 278 10.14 30.81 6.68
C VAL A 278 10.75 31.25 8.00
N GLU A 279 11.52 32.35 8.00
CA GLU A 279 12.25 32.86 9.17
C GLU A 279 13.08 31.75 9.85
N GLY A 280 13.70 30.90 9.03
CA GLY A 280 14.47 29.73 9.46
C GLY A 280 15.96 29.84 9.16
N GLU A 281 16.67 28.74 9.40
CA GLU A 281 18.12 28.62 9.23
C GLU A 281 18.46 27.52 8.24
N VAL A 282 19.58 27.68 7.53
CA VAL A 282 20.12 26.64 6.63
C VAL A 282 21.13 25.79 7.41
N ALA A 283 20.97 24.48 7.35
CA ALA A 283 21.90 23.50 7.90
C ALA A 283 22.56 22.67 6.78
N ASP A 284 23.85 22.36 6.98
CA ASP A 284 24.65 21.53 6.06
C ASP A 284 24.45 20.02 6.26
N GLY A 285 23.83 19.62 7.38
CA GLY A 285 23.56 18.22 7.71
C GLY A 285 22.10 18.00 8.11
N GLN A 286 21.64 16.76 7.96
CA GLN A 286 20.30 16.38 8.40
C GLN A 286 20.20 16.43 9.93
N PRO A 287 19.05 16.83 10.49
CA PRO A 287 18.78 16.70 11.93
C PRO A 287 18.82 15.24 12.40
N GLU A 288 19.19 14.99 13.65
CA GLU A 288 19.27 13.62 14.22
C GLU A 288 17.94 12.86 14.19
N TRP A 289 16.82 13.58 14.35
CA TRP A 289 15.47 13.02 14.33
C TRP A 289 14.96 12.70 12.92
N TRP A 290 15.65 13.16 11.87
CA TRP A 290 15.21 13.08 10.48
C TRP A 290 14.95 11.64 10.04
N GLY A 291 13.74 11.37 9.53
CA GLY A 291 13.31 10.04 9.10
C GLY A 291 13.13 9.01 10.23
N GLN A 292 13.26 9.41 11.50
CA GLN A 292 13.08 8.54 12.66
C GLN A 292 11.62 8.49 13.12
N HIS A 293 11.20 7.36 13.68
CA HIS A 293 9.92 7.27 14.36
C HIS A 293 10.00 7.95 15.74
N PRO A 294 8.90 8.55 16.24
CA PRO A 294 8.86 9.18 17.57
C PRO A 294 8.53 8.17 18.69
N PHE A 295 8.65 6.88 18.43
CA PHE A 295 8.34 5.79 19.36
C PHE A 295 9.35 4.65 19.19
N ASP A 296 9.57 3.91 20.27
CA ASP A 296 10.37 2.69 20.29
C ASP A 296 9.48 1.43 20.23
N SER A 297 10.05 0.25 20.49
CA SER A 297 9.34 -1.03 20.48
C SER A 297 8.37 -1.24 21.65
N GLU A 298 8.53 -0.49 22.73
CA GLU A 298 7.71 -0.62 23.95
C GLU A 298 6.60 0.44 24.01
N GLY A 299 6.82 1.58 23.36
CA GLY A 299 5.86 2.67 23.23
C GLY A 299 4.74 2.40 22.23
N THR A 300 3.77 3.31 22.21
CA THR A 300 2.67 3.30 21.23
C THR A 300 2.90 4.33 20.14
N GLY A 301 3.01 3.85 18.90
CA GLY A 301 3.00 4.67 17.70
C GLY A 301 1.62 4.74 17.07
N LEU A 302 1.16 5.94 16.76
CA LEU A 302 -0.03 6.22 15.95
C LEU A 302 0.42 6.84 14.63
N ARG A 303 0.01 6.28 13.50
CA ARG A 303 0.12 6.92 12.18
C ARG A 303 -1.16 7.69 11.93
N VAL A 304 -1.03 8.98 11.66
CA VAL A 304 -2.12 9.88 11.37
C VAL A 304 -1.91 10.42 9.96
N GLY A 305 -2.96 10.41 9.14
CA GLY A 305 -2.93 11.05 7.85
C GLY A 305 -4.13 11.96 7.66
N ALA A 306 -3.88 13.16 7.15
CA ALA A 306 -4.92 14.06 6.68
C ALA A 306 -4.45 14.82 5.44
N GLU A 307 -5.34 15.49 4.71
CA GLU A 307 -4.94 16.42 3.66
C GLU A 307 -3.96 17.49 4.19
N PRO A 308 -2.97 17.95 3.39
CA PRO A 308 -2.03 18.98 3.83
C PRO A 308 -2.71 20.26 4.37
N GLY A 309 -3.86 20.64 3.80
CA GLY A 309 -4.65 21.79 4.27
C GLY A 309 -5.28 21.59 5.66
N ALA A 310 -5.42 20.35 6.13
CA ALA A 310 -5.95 20.03 7.45
C ALA A 310 -4.86 19.93 8.54
N MET A 311 -3.57 20.02 8.16
CA MET A 311 -2.45 19.95 9.12
C MET A 311 -2.51 20.99 10.24
N PRO A 312 -2.88 22.27 10.02
CA PRO A 312 -2.97 23.24 11.10
C PRO A 312 -3.89 22.77 12.23
N ALA A 313 -5.11 22.34 11.88
CA ALA A 313 -6.10 21.86 12.85
C ALA A 313 -5.64 20.60 13.58
N LEU A 314 -4.92 19.71 12.87
CA LEU A 314 -4.38 18.49 13.45
C LEU A 314 -3.24 18.78 14.45
N LEU A 315 -2.32 19.69 14.12
CA LEU A 315 -1.23 20.08 15.02
C LEU A 315 -1.77 20.76 16.28
N THR A 316 -2.73 21.68 16.14
CA THR A 316 -3.40 22.31 17.30
C THR A 316 -4.10 21.29 18.17
N ALA A 317 -4.76 20.28 17.59
CA ALA A 317 -5.39 19.22 18.39
C ALA A 317 -4.35 18.42 19.17
N ILE A 318 -3.22 18.06 18.55
CA ILE A 318 -2.14 17.34 19.25
C ILE A 318 -1.51 18.19 20.35
N GLU A 319 -1.35 19.48 20.12
CA GLU A 319 -0.86 20.45 21.11
C GLU A 319 -1.79 20.56 22.33
N GLN A 320 -3.10 20.62 22.10
CA GLN A 320 -4.09 20.67 23.19
C GLN A 320 -4.11 19.37 24.00
N SER A 321 -3.88 18.21 23.38
CA SER A 321 -3.83 16.92 24.08
C SER A 321 -2.51 16.66 24.82
N THR A 322 -1.44 17.45 24.57
CA THR A 322 -0.13 17.23 25.23
C THR A 322 -0.13 17.49 26.74
N GLY A 323 -1.09 18.25 27.27
CA GLY A 323 -1.20 18.49 28.72
C GLY A 323 -1.50 17.22 29.53
N ASP A 324 -2.16 16.25 28.90
CA ASP A 324 -2.55 14.98 29.53
C ASP A 324 -1.57 13.83 29.23
N LEU A 325 -0.74 13.96 28.20
CA LEU A 325 0.11 12.89 27.68
C LEU A 325 1.43 13.43 27.09
N PRO A 326 2.59 12.83 27.40
CA PRO A 326 3.87 13.19 26.77
C PRO A 326 3.94 12.66 25.33
N ILE A 327 3.30 13.36 24.39
CA ILE A 327 3.21 12.97 22.98
C ILE A 327 4.38 13.59 22.21
N SER A 328 5.17 12.75 21.54
CA SER A 328 6.13 13.20 20.52
C SER A 328 5.52 13.06 19.12
N VAL A 329 5.79 13.99 18.22
CA VAL A 329 5.26 13.98 16.85
C VAL A 329 6.40 14.05 15.85
N ARG A 330 6.40 13.18 14.84
CA ARG A 330 7.32 13.24 13.70
C ARG A 330 6.63 12.87 12.40
N GLY A 331 7.05 13.44 11.28
CA GLY A 331 6.76 12.87 9.96
C GLY A 331 6.64 13.87 8.82
N ALA A 332 6.27 13.32 7.67
CA ALA A 332 6.16 14.03 6.40
C ALA A 332 4.93 14.93 6.34
N ILE A 333 4.99 16.08 7.03
CA ILE A 333 3.94 17.10 7.05
C ILE A 333 3.59 17.60 5.65
N GLY A 334 4.57 17.68 4.73
CA GLY A 334 4.35 18.16 3.37
C GLY A 334 3.39 17.30 2.53
N ILE A 335 3.21 16.03 2.89
CA ILE A 335 2.25 15.10 2.28
C ILE A 335 1.15 14.66 3.26
N GLY A 336 1.05 15.35 4.41
CA GLY A 336 -0.01 15.14 5.39
C GLY A 336 0.08 13.82 6.16
N VAL A 337 1.30 13.29 6.42
CA VAL A 337 1.48 12.07 7.21
C VAL A 337 2.31 12.34 8.46
N LEU A 338 1.70 12.13 9.62
CA LEU A 338 2.34 12.27 10.92
C LEU A 338 2.39 10.93 11.66
N HIS A 339 3.37 10.80 12.54
CA HIS A 339 3.47 9.76 13.53
C HIS A 339 3.44 10.42 14.91
N ALA A 340 2.53 9.99 15.78
CA ALA A 340 2.52 10.36 17.18
C ALA A 340 3.05 9.19 18.01
N GLY A 341 4.04 9.44 18.85
CA GLY A 341 4.64 8.48 19.76
C GLY A 341 4.26 8.78 21.20
N LEU A 342 3.86 7.73 21.91
CA LEU A 342 3.56 7.77 23.34
C LEU A 342 4.43 6.73 24.06
N PRO A 343 4.90 7.02 25.28
CA PRO A 343 5.70 6.06 26.05
C PRO A 343 4.89 4.84 26.47
N ALA A 344 5.57 3.75 26.81
CA ALA A 344 4.94 2.51 27.27
C ALA A 344 4.08 2.69 28.54
N SER A 345 4.44 3.67 29.38
CA SER A 345 3.74 4.04 30.62
C SER A 345 2.44 4.82 30.40
N ALA A 346 2.12 5.24 29.16
CA ALA A 346 0.92 6.02 28.88
C ALA A 346 -0.36 5.22 29.20
N ASP A 347 -1.30 5.86 29.90
CA ASP A 347 -2.59 5.24 30.24
C ASP A 347 -3.33 4.78 28.97
N PRO A 348 -3.68 3.48 28.85
CA PRO A 348 -4.42 2.98 27.70
C PRO A 348 -5.76 3.68 27.44
N ALA A 349 -6.44 4.17 28.49
CA ALA A 349 -7.70 4.92 28.32
C ALA A 349 -7.44 6.30 27.71
N ALA A 350 -6.41 7.01 28.18
CA ALA A 350 -5.94 8.26 27.58
C ALA A 350 -5.50 8.09 26.11
N VAL A 351 -4.74 7.04 25.79
CA VAL A 351 -4.37 6.69 24.40
C VAL A 351 -5.60 6.48 23.53
N ALA A 352 -6.65 5.83 24.06
CA ALA A 352 -7.89 5.60 23.33
C ALA A 352 -8.68 6.88 23.08
N ARG A 353 -8.72 7.81 24.05
CA ARG A 353 -9.32 9.16 23.88
C ARG A 353 -8.60 9.94 22.79
N LEU A 354 -7.27 10.07 22.89
CA LEU A 354 -6.43 10.71 21.88
C LEU A 354 -6.67 10.11 20.49
N THR A 355 -6.67 8.79 20.38
CA THR A 355 -6.93 8.10 19.09
C THR A 355 -8.29 8.49 18.51
N SER A 356 -9.30 8.67 19.36
CA SER A 356 -10.66 9.03 18.94
C SER A 356 -10.76 10.50 18.52
N GLU A 357 -10.08 11.39 19.24
CA GLU A 357 -9.96 12.82 18.91
C GLU A 357 -9.23 13.05 17.58
N LEU A 358 -8.15 12.32 17.34
CA LEU A 358 -7.41 12.39 16.08
C LEU A 358 -8.24 11.83 14.91
N ARG A 359 -9.02 10.77 15.12
CA ARG A 359 -9.92 10.22 14.07
C ARG A 359 -11.03 11.18 13.66
N ALA A 360 -11.44 12.08 14.54
CA ALA A 360 -12.44 13.09 14.20
C ALA A 360 -11.88 14.20 13.29
N ARG A 361 -10.56 14.35 13.22
CA ARG A 361 -9.87 15.46 12.53
C ARG A 361 -8.93 15.01 11.41
N ALA A 362 -8.66 13.72 11.32
CA ALA A 362 -7.77 13.11 10.33
C ALA A 362 -8.55 12.16 9.43
N ASP A 363 -8.14 12.06 8.16
CA ASP A 363 -8.73 11.11 7.20
C ASP A 363 -8.52 9.66 7.65
N TYR A 364 -7.38 9.38 8.29
CA TYR A 364 -7.14 8.10 8.92
C TYR A 364 -6.22 8.18 10.14
N VAL A 365 -6.47 7.29 11.10
CA VAL A 365 -5.59 7.03 12.24
C VAL A 365 -5.42 5.52 12.42
N VAL A 366 -4.19 5.06 12.25
CA VAL A 366 -3.80 3.66 12.39
C VAL A 366 -2.80 3.54 13.52
N ARG A 367 -3.14 2.74 14.53
CA ARG A 367 -2.18 2.35 15.56
C ARG A 367 -1.14 1.42 14.95
N ARG A 368 0.13 1.79 15.03
CA ARG A 368 1.27 0.99 14.56
C ARG A 368 1.70 -0.02 15.61
N THR A 369 2.13 0.38 16.80
CA THR A 369 2.79 -0.55 17.74
C THR A 369 1.90 -1.06 18.88
N ARG A 370 2.36 -2.16 19.48
CA ARG A 370 1.78 -2.83 20.65
C ARG A 370 1.98 -1.99 21.92
N THR A 371 0.98 -1.99 22.82
CA THR A 371 1.24 -1.80 24.26
C THR A 371 1.34 -3.18 24.85
N ALA A 372 2.35 -3.44 25.69
CA ALA A 372 2.46 -4.69 26.43
C ALA A 372 1.18 -4.94 27.24
N ARG A 373 0.24 -5.70 26.68
CA ARG A 373 -0.78 -6.40 27.47
C ARG A 373 -0.20 -7.77 27.79
N GLY A 374 -0.12 -8.08 29.08
CA GLY A 374 0.38 -9.35 29.60
C GLY A 374 -0.31 -10.57 28.95
N PRO A 375 0.28 -11.76 29.11
CA PRO A 375 -0.19 -12.98 28.47
C PRO A 375 -1.66 -13.21 28.83
N ARG A 376 -2.54 -13.21 27.82
CA ARG A 376 -3.92 -13.64 28.04
C ARG A 376 -3.92 -15.15 28.24
N PRO A 377 -4.50 -15.68 29.33
CA PRO A 377 -4.62 -17.11 29.50
C PRO A 377 -5.42 -17.69 28.32
N ARG A 378 -4.88 -18.77 27.73
CA ARG A 378 -5.60 -19.58 26.75
C ARG A 378 -6.94 -19.98 27.37
N ARG A 379 -8.06 -19.47 26.83
CA ARG A 379 -9.39 -19.93 27.25
C ARG A 379 -9.51 -21.42 26.90
N PRO A 380 -9.89 -22.31 27.84
CA PRO A 380 -10.19 -23.69 27.51
C PRO A 380 -11.38 -23.71 26.55
N VAL A 381 -11.22 -24.39 25.42
CA VAL A 381 -12.34 -24.68 24.52
C VAL A 381 -13.20 -25.74 25.21
N GLY A 382 -14.32 -25.32 25.78
CA GLY A 382 -15.30 -26.23 26.40
C GLY A 382 -15.89 -27.21 25.38
N PRO A 383 -16.40 -28.38 25.83
CA PRO A 383 -16.83 -29.46 24.96
C PRO A 383 -18.09 -29.06 24.18
N HIS A 384 -17.95 -28.84 22.88
CA HIS A 384 -19.09 -28.66 21.99
C HIS A 384 -19.91 -29.96 21.93
N ARG A 385 -21.15 -29.90 22.44
CA ARG A 385 -22.16 -30.95 22.30
C ARG A 385 -22.37 -31.29 20.82
N ARG A 386 -22.01 -32.51 20.45
CA ARG A 386 -22.31 -33.11 19.13
C ARG A 386 -23.82 -33.35 19.04
N ARG A 387 -24.48 -32.76 18.04
CA ARG A 387 -25.69 -33.36 17.45
C ARG A 387 -25.35 -33.87 16.06
N ALA A 388 -25.69 -35.13 15.86
CA ALA A 388 -25.36 -35.93 14.71
C ALA A 388 -26.21 -35.54 13.49
N ALA A 389 -25.57 -35.54 12.31
CA ALA A 389 -26.21 -35.91 11.05
C ALA A 389 -25.13 -36.52 10.14
N ARG A 390 -25.29 -37.81 9.83
CA ARG A 390 -24.52 -38.55 8.84
C ARG A 390 -24.90 -38.09 7.43
N ALA A 391 -23.92 -37.91 6.55
CA ALA A 391 -23.79 -38.60 5.25
C ALA A 391 -22.92 -37.81 4.23
N HIS A 392 -21.85 -38.48 3.78
CA HIS A 392 -21.17 -38.42 2.47
C HIS A 392 -20.37 -37.16 2.05
N ALA A 393 -19.10 -37.43 1.71
CA ALA A 393 -18.02 -36.53 1.26
C ALA A 393 -18.16 -36.17 -0.26
N PRO A 394 -17.32 -35.29 -0.89
CA PRO A 394 -15.86 -35.22 -0.76
C PRO A 394 -15.26 -33.84 -0.45
N HIS A 395 -13.98 -33.93 -0.05
CA HIS A 395 -12.97 -32.92 0.21
C HIS A 395 -12.87 -31.79 -0.81
N GLN A 396 -12.62 -30.57 -0.30
CA GLN A 396 -11.62 -29.59 -0.74
C GLN A 396 -11.82 -28.31 0.09
N GLY A 397 -10.82 -27.95 0.92
CA GLY A 397 -10.88 -26.85 1.89
C GLY A 397 -9.88 -25.73 1.55
N PRO A 398 -10.15 -24.46 1.92
CA PRO A 398 -9.25 -23.34 1.66
C PRO A 398 -8.32 -23.04 2.85
N VAL A 399 -7.05 -22.76 2.56
CA VAL A 399 -6.07 -22.12 3.47
C VAL A 399 -6.62 -20.77 3.92
N ARG A 400 -6.50 -20.46 5.22
CA ARG A 400 -7.01 -19.20 5.80
C ARG A 400 -5.89 -18.25 6.15
N PHE A 401 -5.71 -17.20 5.35
CA PHE A 401 -5.08 -15.98 5.82
C PHE A 401 -6.02 -15.29 6.83
N ARG A 402 -5.55 -15.08 8.07
CA ARG A 402 -6.24 -14.24 9.05
C ARG A 402 -5.25 -13.30 9.73
N ASN A 403 -5.10 -12.11 9.17
CA ASN A 403 -4.65 -10.93 9.91
C ASN A 403 -5.82 -9.99 10.31
N THR A 404 -7.07 -10.47 10.17
CA THR A 404 -8.26 -9.69 10.50
C THR A 404 -8.62 -9.85 11.98
N GLY A 405 -8.01 -9.04 12.83
CA GLY A 405 -8.73 -8.55 14.01
C GLY A 405 -9.92 -7.74 13.51
N SER A 406 -11.14 -8.20 13.79
CA SER A 406 -12.36 -7.52 13.35
C SER A 406 -12.38 -6.05 13.76
N LEU A 407 -12.42 -5.14 12.79
CA LEU A 407 -13.11 -3.86 12.96
C LEU A 407 -14.61 -4.17 13.01
N ARG A 408 -15.11 -4.59 14.17
CA ARG A 408 -16.52 -4.43 14.47
C ARG A 408 -16.71 -2.97 14.84
N ALA A 409 -17.26 -2.19 13.92
CA ALA A 409 -18.14 -1.11 14.31
C ALA A 409 -19.29 -1.78 15.09
N GLY A 410 -19.25 -1.69 16.42
CA GLY A 410 -20.42 -1.94 17.24
C GLY A 410 -21.43 -0.87 16.87
N SER A 411 -22.56 -1.29 16.30
CA SER A 411 -23.74 -0.45 16.23
C SER A 411 -24.17 -0.11 17.65
N TRP A 412 -24.33 1.17 17.89
CA TRP A 412 -25.02 1.72 19.04
C TRP A 412 -26.44 1.15 19.07
N GLU A 413 -26.81 0.48 20.16
CA GLU A 413 -28.22 0.37 20.55
C GLU A 413 -28.56 1.69 21.24
N GLU A 414 -29.20 2.57 20.49
CA GLU A 414 -29.96 3.68 21.03
C GLU A 414 -31.33 3.12 21.38
N SER A 415 -31.60 2.99 22.67
CA SER A 415 -32.94 2.82 23.20
C SER A 415 -33.68 4.13 23.01
N ASP A 416 -34.66 4.18 22.11
CA ASP A 416 -35.93 4.82 22.47
C ASP A 416 -37.09 4.41 21.54
N ASP A 417 -38.27 4.45 22.12
CA ASP A 417 -39.58 3.99 21.65
C ASP A 417 -39.93 4.26 20.17
N ARG A 418 -40.61 3.26 19.55
CA ARG A 418 -41.74 3.54 18.66
C ARG A 418 -42.68 2.33 18.43
N ASP A 419 -43.93 2.59 18.77
CA ASP A 419 -45.22 1.88 18.64
C ASP A 419 -45.47 1.08 17.33
N PRO A 420 -46.27 -0.02 17.33
CA PRO A 420 -46.47 -0.94 16.21
C PRO A 420 -47.78 -0.69 15.44
N GLY A 421 -47.75 -0.70 14.09
CA GLY A 421 -48.97 -0.38 13.32
C GLY A 421 -49.02 -0.71 11.82
N ARG A 422 -48.80 -1.98 11.44
CA ARG A 422 -49.53 -2.68 10.33
C ARG A 422 -49.28 -2.24 8.84
N PRO A 423 -49.75 -3.00 7.81
CA PRO A 423 -48.88 -3.79 6.90
C PRO A 423 -49.13 -3.58 5.38
N TRP A 424 -48.30 -4.10 4.46
CA TRP A 424 -48.74 -4.62 3.12
C TRP A 424 -47.76 -5.63 2.51
N ARG A 425 -48.29 -6.50 1.63
CA ARG A 425 -47.88 -7.89 1.35
C ARG A 425 -47.22 -8.11 -0.02
N LEU A 426 -46.31 -9.10 -0.05
CA LEU A 426 -45.98 -10.15 -1.06
C LEU A 426 -46.24 -9.93 -2.57
N ARG A 427 -45.22 -10.27 -3.38
CA ARG A 427 -45.39 -11.31 -4.43
C ARG A 427 -44.09 -12.08 -4.73
N ARG A 428 -44.18 -13.42 -4.64
CA ARG A 428 -43.16 -14.40 -5.06
C ARG A 428 -43.32 -14.75 -6.55
N LEU A 429 -42.22 -15.03 -7.23
CA LEU A 429 -42.16 -15.94 -8.38
C LEU A 429 -41.15 -17.08 -8.08
N PRO A 430 -41.45 -18.35 -8.45
CA PRO A 430 -40.60 -19.53 -8.21
C PRO A 430 -39.52 -19.74 -9.31
N PRO A 431 -38.58 -20.69 -9.14
CA PRO A 431 -37.18 -20.52 -9.57
C PRO A 431 -36.82 -21.22 -10.89
N ALA A 432 -35.80 -20.71 -11.59
CA ALA A 432 -35.04 -21.49 -12.56
C ALA A 432 -33.77 -22.04 -11.90
N ALA A 433 -33.65 -23.36 -11.91
CA ALA A 433 -32.63 -24.13 -11.22
C ALA A 433 -31.23 -23.94 -11.83
N THR A 434 -30.28 -23.47 -11.03
CA THR A 434 -28.86 -23.78 -11.21
C THR A 434 -28.27 -24.13 -9.84
N ARG A 435 -27.59 -25.27 -9.78
CA ARG A 435 -26.98 -25.83 -8.56
C ARG A 435 -25.91 -24.87 -8.03
N THR A 436 -26.27 -24.01 -7.08
CA THR A 436 -25.31 -23.23 -6.30
C THR A 436 -24.63 -24.13 -5.25
N HIS A 437 -23.32 -24.31 -5.40
CA HIS A 437 -22.45 -24.87 -4.36
C HIS A 437 -22.54 -24.01 -3.09
N ARG A 438 -23.20 -24.53 -2.05
CA ARG A 438 -23.24 -23.92 -0.72
C ARG A 438 -21.92 -24.18 -0.01
N ARG A 439 -21.00 -23.20 0.03
CA ARG A 439 -20.06 -22.85 1.13
C ARG A 439 -18.94 -21.92 0.63
N LEU A 440 -19.28 -20.67 0.38
CA LEU A 440 -18.32 -19.55 0.46
C LEU A 440 -19.03 -18.41 1.21
N ARG A 441 -18.51 -18.03 2.38
CA ARG A 441 -18.84 -16.76 3.04
C ARG A 441 -17.58 -15.92 3.00
N ALA A 442 -17.52 -15.00 2.04
CA ALA A 442 -16.51 -13.96 1.96
C ALA A 442 -16.79 -12.88 3.02
N LEU A 443 -15.72 -12.32 3.60
CA LEU A 443 -15.78 -11.05 4.31
C LEU A 443 -15.95 -9.95 3.24
N ARG A 444 -16.93 -9.06 3.42
CA ARG A 444 -17.17 -7.89 2.57
C ARG A 444 -15.91 -7.02 2.45
N LEU A 445 -15.31 -6.99 1.27
CA LEU A 445 -14.73 -5.82 0.60
C LEU A 445 -14.76 -6.18 -0.89
N LEU A 446 -15.39 -5.30 -1.69
CA LEU A 446 -15.80 -5.42 -3.11
C LEU A 446 -17.30 -5.79 -3.33
N PRO A 447 -18.07 -4.95 -4.05
CA PRO A 447 -19.43 -5.26 -4.46
C PRO A 447 -19.47 -6.53 -5.32
N ALA A 448 -20.46 -7.38 -5.04
CA ALA A 448 -20.59 -8.69 -5.65
C ALA A 448 -21.27 -8.63 -7.03
N GLU A 449 -20.64 -8.01 -8.03
CA GLU A 449 -20.88 -8.28 -9.46
C GLU A 449 -19.62 -7.94 -10.28
N LEU A 450 -18.68 -8.87 -10.39
CA LEU A 450 -17.60 -8.79 -11.39
C LEU A 450 -17.53 -10.12 -12.16
N SER A 451 -18.49 -10.32 -13.06
CA SER A 451 -18.61 -11.50 -13.93
C SER A 451 -17.65 -11.48 -15.13
N HIS A 452 -16.49 -10.82 -15.05
CA HIS A 452 -15.62 -10.56 -16.22
C HIS A 452 -14.15 -10.93 -16.05
N LEU A 453 -13.70 -11.36 -14.88
CA LEU A 453 -12.32 -11.84 -14.71
C LEU A 453 -12.26 -13.31 -15.12
N ARG A 454 -11.93 -13.57 -16.39
CA ARG A 454 -11.52 -14.89 -16.86
C ARG A 454 -10.07 -15.17 -16.45
N ALA A 455 -9.81 -16.43 -16.11
CA ALA A 455 -8.47 -16.96 -15.85
C ALA A 455 -7.52 -16.67 -17.02
N VAL A 456 -6.29 -16.28 -16.70
CA VAL A 456 -5.20 -16.12 -17.67
C VAL A 456 -4.72 -17.52 -18.04
N GLY A 457 -5.27 -18.07 -19.12
CA GLY A 457 -4.74 -19.23 -19.81
C GLY A 457 -3.66 -18.82 -20.81
N GLY A 458 -2.56 -19.56 -20.78
CA GLY A 458 -1.34 -19.57 -21.60
C GLY A 458 -1.21 -18.65 -22.82
N GLY A 459 -0.07 -17.95 -22.90
CA GLY A 459 0.49 -17.37 -24.12
C GLY A 459 -0.36 -16.26 -24.77
N ASP A 460 0.12 -15.29 -25.53
CA ASP A 460 1.27 -15.23 -26.41
C ASP A 460 1.67 -13.76 -26.57
N GLY A 461 2.95 -13.49 -26.84
CA GLY A 461 3.35 -12.24 -27.47
C GLY A 461 2.57 -12.01 -28.78
N LEU A 462 2.45 -10.75 -29.19
CA LEU A 462 1.76 -10.34 -30.42
C LEU A 462 2.12 -11.22 -31.64
N PRO A 463 1.12 -11.72 -32.38
CA PRO A 463 1.26 -11.85 -33.83
C PRO A 463 0.07 -11.21 -34.60
N PRO A 464 0.22 -11.02 -35.92
CA PRO A 464 -0.54 -10.04 -36.70
C PRO A 464 -1.74 -10.61 -37.48
N ARG A 465 -2.71 -9.71 -37.73
CA ARG A 465 -3.59 -9.53 -38.92
C ARG A 465 -4.73 -10.52 -39.25
N SER A 466 -5.80 -9.84 -39.69
CA SER A 466 -6.85 -10.15 -40.68
C SER A 466 -6.97 -11.58 -41.22
N HIS A 467 -8.23 -12.06 -41.25
CA HIS A 467 -8.75 -13.28 -41.89
C HIS A 467 -9.00 -14.48 -40.96
N LEU A 468 -10.07 -14.39 -40.15
CA LEU A 468 -10.86 -15.56 -39.72
C LEU A 468 -12.35 -15.21 -39.78
N PRO A 469 -13.24 -16.12 -40.22
CA PRO A 469 -14.68 -15.87 -40.29
C PRO A 469 -15.27 -15.74 -38.88
N ASP A 470 -16.19 -14.79 -38.74
CA ASP A 470 -16.85 -14.38 -37.50
C ASP A 470 -17.92 -15.40 -37.08
N GLU A 471 -17.52 -16.51 -36.45
CA GLU A 471 -18.47 -17.44 -35.83
C GLU A 471 -18.21 -17.54 -34.32
N GLY A 472 -19.07 -16.85 -33.54
CA GLY A 472 -19.33 -17.24 -32.14
C GLY A 472 -19.01 -16.24 -31.04
N ARG A 473 -18.75 -14.95 -31.30
CA ARG A 473 -18.62 -13.96 -30.21
C ARG A 473 -19.97 -13.29 -29.86
N PRO A 474 -20.23 -13.02 -28.56
CA PRO A 474 -21.43 -12.29 -28.14
C PRO A 474 -21.43 -10.88 -28.77
N ARG A 475 -22.61 -10.48 -29.27
CA ARG A 475 -22.86 -9.20 -29.97
C ARG A 475 -22.17 -8.02 -29.27
N ARG A 476 -21.50 -7.19 -30.09
CA ARG A 476 -20.90 -5.87 -29.80
C ARG A 476 -21.55 -5.20 -28.59
N ARG A 477 -20.79 -4.99 -27.50
CA ARG A 477 -21.21 -4.14 -26.37
C ARG A 477 -21.45 -2.72 -26.91
N THR A 478 -22.61 -2.14 -26.61
CA THR A 478 -22.92 -0.73 -26.87
C THR A 478 -21.98 0.16 -26.07
N LEU A 479 -21.46 1.23 -26.68
CA LEU A 479 -20.58 2.19 -25.99
C LEU A 479 -21.37 2.92 -24.91
N THR A 480 -20.89 2.87 -23.68
CA THR A 480 -21.50 3.59 -22.54
C THR A 480 -21.00 5.03 -22.48
N ASP A 481 -21.78 5.91 -21.85
CA ASP A 481 -21.48 7.34 -21.73
C ASP A 481 -20.11 7.59 -21.09
N ASN A 482 -19.78 6.86 -20.02
CA ASN A 482 -18.45 6.94 -19.38
C ASN A 482 -17.30 6.53 -20.30
N MET A 483 -17.52 5.54 -21.19
CA MET A 483 -16.49 5.15 -22.16
C MET A 483 -16.28 6.26 -23.20
N VAL A 484 -17.37 6.89 -23.63
CA VAL A 484 -17.34 7.99 -24.60
C VAL A 484 -16.67 9.22 -24.00
N GLU A 485 -16.98 9.56 -22.75
CA GLU A 485 -16.32 10.64 -22.01
C GLU A 485 -14.82 10.37 -21.85
N HIS A 486 -14.45 9.15 -21.48
CA HIS A 486 -13.04 8.77 -21.35
C HIS A 486 -12.30 8.81 -22.70
N PHE A 487 -12.95 8.37 -23.78
CA PHE A 487 -12.40 8.56 -25.13
C PHE A 487 -12.23 10.06 -25.37
N ASP A 488 -13.29 10.87 -25.38
CA ASP A 488 -13.19 12.32 -25.68
C ASP A 488 -12.14 13.07 -24.83
N ALA A 489 -12.01 12.76 -23.54
CA ALA A 489 -10.99 13.33 -22.66
C ALA A 489 -9.56 12.89 -23.01
N CYS A 490 -9.36 11.60 -23.28
CA CYS A 490 -8.07 11.06 -23.71
C CYS A 490 -7.69 11.56 -25.12
N LEU A 491 -8.68 11.73 -26.01
CA LEU A 491 -8.52 12.22 -27.38
C LEU A 491 -8.19 13.73 -27.44
N GLY A 492 -8.35 14.51 -26.37
CA GLY A 492 -8.03 15.93 -26.33
C GLY A 492 -6.58 16.25 -25.93
N CYS A 493 -5.97 15.41 -25.08
CA CYS A 493 -4.68 15.71 -24.47
C CYS A 493 -3.49 15.37 -25.38
N MET A 494 -3.54 14.27 -26.13
CA MET A 494 -2.47 13.76 -27.03
C MET A 494 -1.05 13.67 -26.43
N ALA A 495 -0.85 13.92 -25.14
CA ALA A 495 0.47 13.91 -24.48
C ALA A 495 1.20 12.56 -24.60
N CYS A 496 0.43 11.47 -24.76
CA CYS A 496 0.96 10.13 -24.95
C CYS A 496 1.69 9.94 -26.29
N VAL A 497 1.40 10.77 -27.31
CA VAL A 497 1.94 10.62 -28.67
C VAL A 497 3.41 11.02 -28.73
N THR A 498 3.78 12.10 -28.06
CA THR A 498 5.17 12.59 -28.01
C THR A 498 6.03 11.79 -27.02
N ALA A 499 5.41 11.12 -26.05
CA ALA A 499 6.09 10.35 -25.01
C ALA A 499 6.17 8.84 -25.29
N CYS A 500 5.72 8.34 -26.45
CA CYS A 500 5.73 6.90 -26.75
C CYS A 500 7.04 6.47 -27.43
N PRO A 501 7.93 5.74 -26.75
CA PRO A 501 9.17 5.25 -27.36
C PRO A 501 8.93 4.13 -28.39
N SER A 502 7.74 3.51 -28.37
CA SER A 502 7.36 2.42 -29.26
C SER A 502 6.79 2.89 -30.61
N GLY A 503 6.70 4.20 -30.86
CA GLY A 503 6.26 4.75 -32.15
C GLY A 503 4.79 4.45 -32.52
N VAL A 504 3.98 4.06 -31.54
CA VAL A 504 2.57 3.73 -31.77
C VAL A 504 1.83 4.97 -32.29
N GLN A 505 1.17 4.84 -33.44
CA GLN A 505 0.41 5.92 -34.07
C GLN A 505 -0.94 6.12 -33.39
N TYR A 506 -0.90 6.53 -32.13
CA TYR A 506 -2.09 6.78 -31.33
C TYR A 506 -3.05 7.75 -32.03
N GLY A 507 -2.55 8.78 -32.72
CA GLY A 507 -3.39 9.71 -33.50
C GLY A 507 -4.30 9.01 -34.52
N THR A 508 -3.78 8.00 -35.23
CA THR A 508 -4.54 7.23 -36.24
C THR A 508 -5.61 6.35 -35.57
N LEU A 509 -5.23 5.63 -34.52
CA LEU A 509 -6.15 4.79 -33.73
C LEU A 509 -7.27 5.62 -33.08
N ILE A 510 -6.92 6.81 -32.60
CA ILE A 510 -7.81 7.80 -32.00
C ILE A 510 -8.82 8.32 -33.03
N ALA A 511 -8.36 8.67 -34.23
CA ALA A 511 -9.23 9.15 -35.31
C ALA A 511 -10.24 8.08 -35.76
N GLU A 512 -9.81 6.83 -35.89
CA GLU A 512 -10.68 5.70 -36.22
C GLU A 512 -11.72 5.44 -35.12
N THR A 513 -11.29 5.53 -33.85
CA THR A 513 -12.17 5.36 -32.69
C THR A 513 -13.24 6.47 -32.65
N ARG A 514 -12.92 7.71 -33.02
CA ARG A 514 -13.91 8.81 -33.12
C ARG A 514 -15.03 8.47 -34.10
N ALA A 515 -14.68 7.95 -35.27
CA ALA A 515 -15.69 7.52 -36.25
C ALA A 515 -16.55 6.37 -35.74
N GLN A 516 -16.02 5.51 -34.85
CA GLN A 516 -16.79 4.44 -34.22
C GLN A 516 -17.70 4.96 -33.11
N VAL A 517 -17.25 5.91 -32.30
CA VAL A 517 -18.05 6.56 -31.24
C VAL A 517 -19.25 7.27 -31.85
N GLU A 518 -19.06 8.12 -32.87
CA GLU A 518 -20.17 8.85 -33.51
C GLU A 518 -21.18 7.92 -34.21
N ARG A 519 -20.75 6.72 -34.63
CA ARG A 519 -21.63 5.72 -35.27
C ARG A 519 -22.43 4.86 -34.29
N HIS A 520 -21.92 4.67 -33.07
CA HIS A 520 -22.45 3.67 -32.14
C HIS A 520 -22.88 4.25 -30.79
N HIS A 521 -22.88 5.57 -30.64
CA HIS A 521 -23.32 6.26 -29.44
C HIS A 521 -24.18 7.48 -29.79
N GLU A 522 -25.40 7.54 -29.25
CA GLU A 522 -26.32 8.65 -29.47
C GLU A 522 -26.09 9.78 -28.47
N ARG A 523 -25.41 10.84 -28.92
CA ARG A 523 -25.22 12.06 -28.12
C ARG A 523 -26.50 12.88 -28.00
N GLY A 524 -26.68 13.52 -26.85
CA GLY A 524 -27.79 14.44 -26.58
C GLY A 524 -27.82 15.65 -27.51
N ARG A 525 -29.01 16.23 -27.73
CA ARG A 525 -29.19 17.38 -28.65
C ARG A 525 -28.34 18.60 -28.27
N PHE A 526 -28.22 18.88 -26.97
CA PHE A 526 -27.41 19.97 -26.46
C PHE A 526 -25.92 19.79 -26.79
N GLU A 527 -25.41 18.57 -26.60
CA GLU A 527 -24.01 18.25 -26.86
C GLU A 527 -23.66 18.31 -28.35
N LYS A 528 -24.59 17.84 -29.21
CA LYS A 528 -24.48 17.99 -30.67
C LYS A 528 -24.43 19.46 -31.08
N LEU A 529 -25.28 20.30 -30.49
CA LEU A 529 -25.31 21.74 -30.76
C LEU A 529 -24.01 22.42 -30.31
N LEU A 530 -23.56 22.13 -29.09
CA LEU A 530 -22.33 22.68 -28.52
C LEU A 530 -21.10 22.30 -29.34
N ARG A 531 -20.95 21.01 -29.70
CA ARG A 531 -19.83 20.55 -30.55
C ARG A 531 -19.88 21.20 -31.93
N THR A 532 -21.06 21.30 -32.53
CA THR A 532 -21.24 21.98 -33.82
C THR A 532 -20.82 23.45 -33.71
N ALA A 533 -21.22 24.16 -32.66
CA ALA A 533 -20.81 25.53 -32.41
C ALA A 533 -19.28 25.63 -32.25
N ILE A 534 -18.67 24.76 -31.44
CA ILE A 534 -17.20 24.72 -31.24
C ILE A 534 -16.49 24.52 -32.58
N PHE A 535 -16.84 23.49 -33.36
CA PHE A 535 -16.15 23.16 -34.61
C PHE A 535 -16.46 24.09 -35.79
N THR A 536 -17.56 24.84 -35.76
CA THR A 536 -17.90 25.83 -36.81
C THR A 536 -17.41 27.24 -36.50
N MET A 537 -16.98 27.49 -35.25
CA MET A 537 -16.61 28.81 -34.77
C MET A 537 -15.13 28.91 -34.41
N PHE A 538 -14.59 27.98 -33.61
CA PHE A 538 -13.19 28.05 -33.12
C PHE A 538 -12.13 27.90 -34.22
N PRO A 539 -12.29 27.03 -35.22
CA PRO A 539 -11.33 26.91 -36.32
C PRO A 539 -11.34 28.08 -37.30
N TYR A 540 -12.30 29.01 -37.19
CA TYR A 540 -12.50 30.12 -38.14
C TYR A 540 -12.36 31.47 -37.43
N PRO A 541 -11.13 32.03 -37.32
CA PRO A 541 -10.84 33.22 -36.52
C PRO A 541 -11.70 34.44 -36.89
N LYS A 542 -12.11 34.57 -38.17
CA LYS A 542 -12.99 35.64 -38.65
C LYS A 542 -14.39 35.59 -38.03
N ARG A 543 -14.94 34.38 -37.81
CA ARG A 543 -16.25 34.17 -37.18
C ARG A 543 -16.20 34.44 -35.68
N LEU A 544 -15.10 34.06 -35.04
CA LEU A 544 -14.80 34.37 -33.64
C LEU A 544 -14.67 35.89 -33.39
N ARG A 545 -14.05 36.63 -34.31
CA ARG A 545 -13.94 38.10 -34.23
C ARG A 545 -15.29 38.79 -34.41
N ALA A 546 -16.12 38.33 -35.34
CA ALA A 546 -17.45 38.91 -35.57
C ALA A 546 -18.41 38.75 -34.36
N MET A 547 -18.17 37.76 -33.49
CA MET A 547 -18.94 37.58 -32.26
C MET A 547 -18.44 38.40 -31.07
N ARG A 548 -17.25 39.02 -31.16
CA ARG A 548 -16.68 39.81 -30.07
C ARG A 548 -17.16 41.27 -30.05
N GLY A 549 -17.96 41.70 -31.03
CA GLY A 549 -18.36 43.10 -31.22
C GLY A 549 -17.27 43.89 -31.92
#